data_AF-A0A564T3P3-F1
#
_entry.id   AF-A0A564T3P3-F1
#
_cell.length_a   1.000
_cell.length_b   1.000
_cell.length_c   1.000
_cell.angle_alpha   90.00
_cell.angle_beta   90.00
_cell.angle_gamma   90.00
#
_symmetry.space_group_name_H-M   'P 1'
#
loop_
_entity.id
_entity.type
_entity.pdbx_description
1 polymer ?
#
loop_
_entity_poly.entity_id
_entity_poly.type
_entity_poly.pdbx_seq_one_letter_code
_entity_poly.pdbx_strand_id
1 'polypeptide(L)' 'MLTAERRGIENGRKIGIEEGRAEINQLILELSKLGRTEDITKAAADKEYQRKLLKEFGLH' A
#
# COMPACT_ATOMS: atom_id res chain seq x y z
N MET A 1 -9.64 -32.48 -2.28
CA MET A 1 -9.90 -31.27 -1.46
C MET A 1 -8.73 -30.28 -1.43
N LEU A 2 -7.46 -30.70 -1.46
CA LEU A 2 -6.26 -29.85 -1.41
C LEU A 2 -6.13 -28.71 -2.46
N THR A 3 -6.87 -28.76 -3.58
CA THR A 3 -6.77 -27.77 -4.68
C THR A 3 -7.68 -26.55 -4.54
N ALA A 4 -8.74 -26.61 -3.73
CA ALA A 4 -9.63 -25.46 -3.50
C ALA A 4 -9.04 -24.52 -2.44
N GLU A 5 -8.51 -25.08 -1.35
CA GLU A 5 -7.86 -24.33 -0.27
C GLU A 5 -6.60 -23.58 -0.75
N ARG A 6 -5.76 -24.24 -1.57
CA ARG A 6 -4.59 -23.58 -2.20
C ARG A 6 -4.99 -22.43 -3.12
N ARG A 7 -6.07 -22.57 -3.89
CA ARG A 7 -6.60 -21.50 -4.75
C ARG A 7 -7.15 -20.32 -3.94
N GLY A 8 -7.82 -20.59 -2.82
CA GLY A 8 -8.30 -19.55 -1.90
C GLY A 8 -7.16 -18.71 -1.33
N ILE A 9 -6.10 -19.35 -0.82
CA ILE A 9 -4.92 -18.66 -0.27
C ILE A 9 -4.21 -17.84 -1.35
N GLU A 10 -4.03 -18.40 -2.55
CA GLU A 10 -3.37 -17.68 -3.64
C GLU A 10 -4.18 -16.47 -4.11
N ASN A 11 -5.50 -16.59 -4.23
CA ASN A 11 -6.37 -15.48 -4.60
C ASN A 11 -6.39 -14.39 -3.52
N GLY A 12 -6.49 -14.76 -2.24
CA GLY A 12 -6.41 -13.79 -1.13
C GLY A 12 -5.08 -13.03 -1.11
N ARG A 13 -3.95 -13.72 -1.38
CA ARG A 13 -2.65 -13.08 -1.49
C ARG A 13 -2.57 -12.11 -2.67
N LYS A 14 -3.14 -12.47 -3.84
CA LYS A 14 -3.16 -11.60 -5.01
C LYS A 14 -3.97 -10.32 -4.74
N ILE A 15 -5.17 -10.47 -4.18
CA ILE A 15 -6.05 -9.35 -3.83
C ILE A 15 -5.34 -8.40 -2.85
N GLY A 16 -4.76 -8.92 -1.76
CA GLY A 16 -4.07 -8.06 -0.79
C GLY A 16 -2.84 -7.34 -1.35
N ILE A 17 -2.15 -7.92 -2.35
CA ILE A 17 -1.06 -7.24 -3.05
C ILE A 17 -1.60 -6.12 -3.96
N GLU A 18 -2.72 -6.34 -4.65
CA GLU A 18 -3.33 -5.32 -5.51
C GLU A 18 -3.89 -4.16 -4.68
N GLU A 19 -4.60 -4.44 -3.58
CA GLU A 19 -5.11 -3.43 -2.66
C GLU A 19 -3.97 -2.61 -2.06
N GLY A 20 -2.93 -3.26 -1.53
CA GLY A 20 -1.76 -2.56 -1.01
C GLY A 20 -1.04 -1.71 -2.07
N ARG A 21 -0.97 -2.17 -3.33
CA ARG A 21 -0.42 -1.36 -4.43
C ARG A 21 -1.28 -0.13 -4.71
N ALA A 22 -2.60 -0.27 -4.69
CA ALA A 22 -3.52 0.85 -4.89
C ALA A 22 -3.37 1.91 -3.79
N GLU A 23 -3.28 1.51 -2.52
CA GLU A 23 -3.06 2.40 -1.39
C GLU A 23 -1.75 3.18 -1.50
N ILE A 24 -0.64 2.49 -1.80
CA ILE A 24 0.66 3.14 -1.97
C ILE A 24 0.67 4.11 -3.16
N ASN A 25 0.05 3.73 -4.28
CA ASN A 25 -0.04 4.62 -5.44
C ASN A 25 -0.85 5.88 -5.11
N GLN A 26 -1.96 5.73 -4.36
CA GLN A 26 -2.77 6.86 -3.92
C GLN A 26 -1.98 7.79 -2.99
N LEU A 27 -1.21 7.22 -2.06
CA LEU A 27 -0.33 8.00 -1.19
C LEU A 27 0.70 8.80 -1.99
N ILE A 28 1.35 8.17 -2.97
CA ILE A 28 2.34 8.85 -3.83
C ILE A 28 1.69 10.01 -4.61
N LEU A 29 0.46 9.82 -5.11
CA LEU A 29 -0.27 10.87 -5.82
C LEU A 29 -0.58 12.06 -4.90
N GLU A 30 -1.10 11.83 -3.70
CA GLU A 30 -1.41 12.89 -2.75
C GLU A 30 -0.15 13.66 -2.31
N LEU A 31 0.93 12.95 -1.99
CA LEU A 31 2.21 13.59 -1.66
C LEU A 31 2.77 14.41 -2.83
N SER A 32 2.63 13.91 -4.06
CA SER A 32 3.09 14.60 -5.27
C SER A 32 2.29 15.88 -5.53
N LYS A 33 0.96 15.85 -5.35
CA LYS A 33 0.10 17.04 -5.45
C LYS A 33 0.50 18.14 -4.46
N LEU A 34 0.97 17.76 -3.28
CA LEU A 34 1.41 18.67 -2.21
C LEU A 34 2.90 19.05 -2.32
N GLY A 35 3.64 18.52 -3.31
CA GLY A 35 5.08 18.76 -3.47
C GLY A 35 5.96 18.10 -2.41
N ARG A 36 5.44 17.12 -1.65
CA ARG A 36 6.13 16.44 -0.54
C ARG A 36 7.05 15.30 -1.03
N THR A 37 7.98 15.63 -1.91
CA THR A 37 8.87 14.65 -2.57
C THR A 37 9.81 13.93 -1.59
N GLU A 38 10.24 14.60 -0.53
CA GLU A 38 11.05 14.00 0.55
C GLU A 38 10.27 12.91 1.29
N ASP A 39 8.97 13.15 1.53
CA ASP A 39 8.11 12.20 2.23
C ASP A 39 7.82 10.97 1.38
N ILE A 40 7.76 11.11 0.05
CA ILE A 40 7.70 9.95 -0.87
C ILE A 40 8.93 9.07 -0.69
N THR A 41 10.12 9.68 -0.70
CA THR A 41 11.40 8.95 -0.56
C THR A 41 11.49 8.29 0.81
N LYS A 42 11.13 9.02 1.86
CA LYS A 42 11.15 8.50 3.24
C LYS A 42 10.13 7.39 3.45
N ALA A 43 8.92 7.51 2.92
CA ALA A 43 7.90 6.48 2.98
C ALA A 43 8.31 5.20 2.22
N ALA A 44 9.03 5.33 1.11
CA ALA A 44 9.56 4.19 0.38
C ALA A 44 10.64 3.42 1.18
N ALA A 45 11.42 4.11 2.00
CA ALA A 45 12.49 3.53 2.81
C ALA A 45 12.06 3.08 4.22
N ASP A 46 11.05 3.71 4.80
CA ASP A 46 10.59 3.51 6.18
C ASP A 46 9.09 3.13 6.21
N LYS A 47 8.83 1.87 6.60
CA LYS A 47 7.48 1.31 6.70
C LYS A 47 6.64 1.96 7.81
N GLU A 48 7.23 2.35 8.93
CA GLU A 48 6.49 3.02 10.01
C GLU A 48 6.10 4.43 9.58
N TYR A 49 7.00 5.12 8.88
CA TYR A 49 6.72 6.42 8.30
C TYR A 49 5.65 6.35 7.22
N GLN A 50 5.73 5.35 6.33
CA GLN A 50 4.69 5.07 5.34
C GLN A 50 3.32 4.86 6.00
N ARG A 51 3.24 4.05 7.07
CA ARG A 51 1.99 3.82 7.81
C ARG A 51 1.43 5.09 8.46
N LYS A 52 2.31 5.99 8.94
CA LYS A 52 1.87 7.29 9.50
C LYS A 52 1.23 8.14 8.42
N LEU A 53 1.84 8.22 7.24
CA LEU A 53 1.30 8.99 6.12
C LEU A 53 0.01 8.35 5.57
N LEU A 54 -0.04 7.03 5.43
CA LEU A 54 -1.26 6.30 5.06
C LEU A 54 -2.45 6.72 5.95
N LYS A 55 -2.26 6.74 7.28
CA LYS A 55 -3.27 7.25 8.23
C LYS A 55 -3.57 8.73 8.07
N GLU A 56 -2.56 9.57 7.85
CA GLU A 56 -2.73 11.02 7.63
C GLU A 56 -3.64 11.31 6.43
N PHE A 57 -3.51 10.54 5.36
CA PHE A 57 -4.32 10.68 4.14
C PHE A 57 -5.61 9.84 4.15
N GLY A 58 -5.92 9.14 5.26
CA GLY A 58 -7.09 8.27 5.36
C GLY A 58 -7.05 7.05 4.44
N LEU A 59 -5.84 6.63 4.04
CA LEU A 59 -5.57 5.46 3.23
C LEU A 59 -5.18 4.33 4.18
N HIS A 60 -6.20 3.60 4.66
CA HIS A 60 -6.13 2.48 5.62
C HIS A 60 -5.84 2.82 7.11
#